data_AF-A0A7D6I7G4-F1
#
_entry.id   AF-A0A7D6I7G4-F1
#
_cell.length_a   1.000
_cell.length_b   1.000
_cell.length_c   1.000
_cell.angle_alpha   90.00
_cell.angle_beta   90.00
_cell.angle_gamma   90.00
#
_symmetry.space_group_name_H-M   'P 1'
#
loop_
_entity.id
_entity.type
_entity.pdbx_description
1 polymer ?
#
loop_
_entity_poly.entity_id
_entity_poly.type
_entity_poly.pdbx_seq_one_letter_code
_entity_poly.pdbx_strand_id
1 'polypeptide(L)' 'MDQQSDRNQAPVPKDAREATDEQRRQEELLEHQGDDPAAPGSEQSHDQIADESTR' A
#
# COMPACT_ATOMS: atom_id res chain seq x y z
N MET A 1 19.53 9.04 14.92
CA MET A 1 18.26 8.64 14.26
C MET A 1 17.89 7.29 14.82
N ASP A 2 17.35 7.31 16.02
CA ASP A 2 16.96 6.13 16.78
C ASP A 2 15.62 5.65 16.24
N GLN A 3 15.64 4.60 15.42
CA GLN A 3 14.41 3.88 15.07
C GLN A 3 13.98 3.09 16.31
N GLN A 4 13.27 3.78 17.20
CA GLN A 4 12.57 3.17 18.33
C GLN A 4 11.63 2.12 17.77
N SER A 5 12.11 0.89 17.79
CA SER A 5 11.37 -0.30 17.40
C SER A 5 10.43 -0.65 18.54
N ASP A 6 9.45 0.21 18.80
CA ASP A 6 8.24 -0.17 19.54
C ASP A 6 7.44 -1.10 18.62
N ARG A 7 7.94 -2.34 18.50
CA ARG A 7 7.22 -3.45 17.89
C ARG A 7 6.14 -3.84 18.88
N ASN A 8 5.10 -3.03 18.95
CA ASN A 8 3.80 -3.50 19.34
C ASN A 8 3.41 -4.49 18.23
N GLN A 9 3.90 -5.73 18.35
CA GLN A 9 3.85 -6.70 17.26
C GLN A 9 2.39 -6.89 16.90
N ALA A 10 2.04 -6.51 15.67
CA ALA A 10 0.71 -6.73 15.14
C ALA A 10 0.34 -8.20 15.37
N PRO A 11 -0.91 -8.49 15.74
CA PRO A 11 -1.33 -9.85 16.04
C PRO A 11 -0.96 -10.78 14.88
N VAL A 12 -0.27 -11.87 15.19
CA VAL A 12 0.10 -12.87 14.17
C VAL A 12 -1.20 -13.50 13.65
N PRO A 13 -1.47 -13.44 12.33
CA PRO A 13 -2.69 -14.00 11.77
C PRO A 13 -2.71 -15.53 11.94
N LYS A 14 -3.91 -16.09 12.11
CA LYS A 14 -4.11 -17.54 12.22
C LYS A 14 -3.72 -18.28 10.94
N ASP A 15 -3.94 -17.65 9.78
CA ASP A 15 -3.48 -18.08 8.47
C ASP A 15 -2.84 -16.87 7.78
N ALA A 16 -1.59 -16.99 7.34
CA ALA A 16 -0.86 -15.90 6.68
C ALA A 16 -1.44 -15.52 5.29
N ARG A 17 -2.36 -16.34 4.76
CA ARG A 17 -3.11 -16.05 3.53
C ARG A 17 -4.37 -15.22 3.78
N GLU A 18 -4.76 -15.05 5.03
CA GLU A 18 -5.97 -14.32 5.42
C GLU A 18 -5.61 -13.03 6.16
N ALA A 19 -6.25 -11.93 5.77
CA ALA A 19 -6.13 -10.66 6.50
C ALA A 19 -6.88 -10.73 7.83
N THR A 20 -6.26 -10.20 8.89
CA THR A 20 -6.91 -10.02 10.20
C THR A 20 -8.03 -8.98 10.10
N ASP A 21 -8.98 -9.00 11.05
CA ASP A 21 -10.08 -8.04 11.08
C ASP A 21 -9.60 -6.58 11.17
N GLU A 22 -8.47 -6.34 11.84
CA GLU A 22 -7.85 -5.02 11.91
C GLU A 22 -7.31 -4.61 10.54
N GLN A 23 -6.60 -5.50 9.86
CA GLN A 23 -6.07 -5.25 8.52
C GLN A 23 -7.18 -4.98 7.51
N ARG A 24 -8.26 -5.77 7.51
CA ARG A 24 -9.41 -5.54 6.61
C ARG A 24 -10.05 -4.17 6.80
N ARG A 25 -10.21 -3.71 8.05
CA ARG A 25 -10.74 -2.36 8.32
C ARG A 25 -9.81 -1.25 7.84
N GLN A 26 -8.49 -1.46 7.90
CA GLN A 26 -7.52 -0.50 7.36
C GLN A 26 -7.55 -0.50 5.83
N GLU A 27 -7.68 -1.67 5.20
CA GLU A 27 -7.85 -1.79 3.74
C GLU A 27 -9.11 -1.05 3.26
N GLU A 28 -10.25 -1.23 3.94
CA GLU A 28 -11.49 -0.49 3.64
C GLU A 28 -11.30 1.03 3.76
N LEU A 29 -10.59 1.51 4.79
CA LEU A 29 -10.29 2.94 4.97
C LEU A 29 -9.40 3.50 3.85
N LEU A 30 -8.50 2.69 3.30
CA LEU A 30 -7.56 3.07 2.24
C LEU A 30 -8.18 2.97 0.85
N GLU A 31 -9.06 2.00 0.60
CA GLU A 31 -9.73 1.79 -0.69
C GLU A 31 -10.60 3.01 -1.08
N HIS A 32 -11.16 3.70 -0.08
CA HIS A 32 -11.91 4.94 -0.28
C HIS A 32 -11.04 6.19 -0.54
N GLN A 33 -9.70 6.08 -0.50
CA GLN A 33 -8.77 7.17 -0.82
C GLN A 33 -8.34 7.18 -2.29
N GLY A 34 -8.93 6.32 -3.13
CA GLY A 34 -8.59 6.19 -4.56
C GLY A 34 -8.80 7.44 -5.43
N ASP A 35 -9.43 8.48 -4.90
CA ASP A 35 -9.60 9.78 -5.56
C ASP A 35 -8.61 10.85 -5.06
N ASP A 36 -7.50 10.48 -4.41
CA ASP A 36 -6.47 11.46 -4.04
C ASP A 36 -5.80 12.01 -5.32
N PRO A 37 -6.09 13.27 -5.73
CA PRO A 37 -5.49 13.85 -6.92
C PRO A 37 -3.98 14.07 -6.77
N ALA A 38 -3.46 14.02 -5.53
CA ALA A 38 -2.03 14.09 -5.24
C ALA A 38 -1.38 12.69 -5.07
N ALA A 39 -2.11 11.60 -5.35
CA ALA A 39 -1.56 10.26 -5.27
C ALA A 39 -0.33 10.11 -6.16
N PRO A 40 0.74 9.42 -5.70
CA PRO A 40 1.89 9.14 -6.53
C PRO A 40 1.44 8.33 -7.76
N GLY A 41 1.58 8.91 -8.96
CA GLY A 41 1.07 8.34 -10.19
C GLY A 41 -0.11 9.09 -10.81
N SER A 42 -0.77 10.00 -10.08
CA SER A 42 -1.89 10.79 -10.59
C SER A 42 -1.50 11.71 -11.76
N GLU A 43 -0.25 12.20 -11.77
CA GLU A 43 0.33 12.99 -12.85
C GLU A 43 1.08 12.14 -13.90
N GLN A 44 1.19 10.82 -13.69
CA GLN A 44 1.92 9.94 -14.61
C GLN A 44 1.08 9.65 -15.85
N SER A 45 1.36 10.38 -16.92
CA SER A 45 0.80 10.10 -18.25
C SER A 45 1.45 8.84 -18.84
N HIS A 46 0.71 8.08 -19.65
CA HIS A 46 1.21 6.88 -20.34
C HIS A 46 2.52 7.15 -21.12
N ASP A 47 2.74 8.40 -21.54
CA ASP A 47 3.94 8.87 -22.27
C ASP A 47 5.20 9.01 -21.40
N GLN A 48 5.08 8.92 -20.07
CA GLN A 48 6.21 8.99 -19.12
C GLN A 48 6.76 7.61 -18.76
N ILE A 49 6.12 6.54 -19.22
CA ILE A 49 6.59 5.17 -19.04
C ILE A 49 7.55 4.86 -20.20
N ALA A 50 8.79 4.51 -19.88
CA ALA A 50 9.74 4.07 -20.91
C ALA A 50 9.22 2.78 -21.57
N ASP A 51 9.10 2.79 -22.90
CA ASP A 51 8.74 1.59 -23.67
C ASP A 51 9.94 0.63 -23.67
N GLU A 52 9.89 -0.37 -22.80
CA GLU A 52 10.93 -1.40 -22.65
C GLU A 52 10.88 -2.48 -23.75
N SER A 53 10.11 -2.29 -24.83
CA SER A 53 9.83 -3.32 -25.84
C SER A 53 10.98 -3.65 -26.81
N THR A 54 12.22 -3.22 -26.56
CA THR A 54 13.38 -3.60 -27.40
C THR A 54 14.34 -4.54 -26.67
N ARG A 55 14.36 -5.81 -27.09
CA ARG A 55 15.40 -6.81 -26.78
C ARG A 55 16.05 -7.29 -28.08
#